data_AF-A0A818JVV1-F1
#
_entry.id   AF-A0A818JVV1-F1
#
_cell.length_a   1.000
_cell.length_b   1.000
_cell.length_c   1.000
_cell.angle_alpha   90.00
_cell.angle_beta   90.00
_cell.angle_gamma   90.00
#
_symmetry.space_group_name_H-M   'P 1'
#
loop_
_entity.id
_entity.type
_entity.pdbx_description
1 polymer ?
#
loop_
_entity_poly.entity_id
_entity_poly.type
_entity_poly.pdbx_seq_one_letter_code
_entity_poly.pdbx_strand_id
1 'polypeptide(L)'
;MIKTITIGLFFLCILIVNGKITHEQLSSINTALTTINQFENKCTTSSDCLTEPIGARACGGPGGYIVYSKTSSYVEYILSLAKLTTKLGRQYNEENSVISICTLAKQPIAVCDKNHMCVAQ
;
A
#
# COMPACT_ATOMS: atom_id res chain seq x y z
N MET A 1 19.04 29.33 27.94
CA MET A 1 19.68 28.55 26.87
C MET A 1 18.80 27.37 26.42
N ILE A 2 17.58 27.62 25.89
CA ILE A 2 16.62 26.56 25.50
C ILE A 2 16.04 26.75 24.08
N LYS A 3 16.52 27.73 23.30
CA LYS A 3 15.92 28.06 21.98
C LYS A 3 16.53 27.37 20.75
N THR A 4 17.50 26.46 20.91
CA THR A 4 18.23 25.88 19.77
C THR A 4 17.89 24.42 19.47
N ILE A 5 17.21 23.70 20.38
CA ILE A 5 16.93 22.26 20.22
C ILE A 5 15.67 22.00 19.37
N THR A 6 14.71 22.92 19.34
CA THR A 6 13.46 22.77 18.55
C THR A 6 13.64 22.98 17.05
N ILE A 7 14.68 23.70 16.61
CA ILE A 7 14.96 23.92 15.18
C ILE A 7 15.61 22.68 14.56
N GLY A 8 16.45 21.95 15.31
CA GLY A 8 17.14 20.75 14.82
C GLY A 8 16.21 19.57 14.54
N LEU A 9 15.19 19.36 15.38
CA LEU A 9 14.20 18.29 15.18
C LEU A 9 13.25 18.61 14.00
N PHE A 10 12.95 19.89 13.79
CA PHE A 10 12.16 20.36 12.65
C PHE A 10 12.96 20.24 11.33
N PHE A 11 14.25 20.57 11.34
CA PHE A 11 15.14 20.42 10.16
C PHE A 11 15.40 18.95 9.79
N LEU A 12 15.53 18.06 10.78
CA LEU A 12 15.65 16.62 10.53
C LEU A 12 14.37 16.07 9.92
N CYS A 13 13.20 16.53 10.36
CA CYS A 13 11.92 16.19 9.74
C CYS A 13 11.81 16.72 8.30
N ILE A 14 12.27 17.96 8.05
CA ILE A 14 12.27 18.57 6.71
C ILE A 14 13.17 17.79 5.72
N LEU A 15 14.32 17.27 6.14
CA LEU A 15 15.19 16.48 5.25
C LEU A 15 14.59 15.11 4.90
N ILE A 16 13.85 14.47 5.82
CA ILE A 16 13.20 13.17 5.57
C ILE A 16 11.98 13.34 4.64
N VAL A 17 11.33 14.50 4.66
CA VAL A 17 10.13 14.79 3.82
C VAL A 17 10.50 15.30 2.41
N ASN A 18 11.75 15.72 2.17
CA ASN A 18 12.22 16.25 0.87
C ASN A 18 13.07 15.27 0.04
N GLY A 19 13.26 14.03 0.50
CA GLY A 19 13.94 13.01 -0.28
C GLY A 19 13.06 12.51 -1.43
N LYS A 20 13.63 12.38 -2.63
CA LYS A 20 12.98 11.62 -3.72
C LYS A 20 12.63 10.23 -3.23
N ILE A 21 11.45 9.72 -3.60
CA ILE A 21 11.05 8.37 -3.24
C ILE A 21 11.92 7.38 -4.01
N THR A 22 12.55 6.46 -3.29
CA THR A 22 13.32 5.38 -3.91
C THR A 22 12.45 4.16 -4.17
N HIS A 23 12.85 3.34 -5.14
CA HIS A 23 12.20 2.06 -5.37
C HIS A 23 12.26 1.15 -4.13
N GLU A 24 13.33 1.23 -3.35
CA GLU A 24 13.51 0.47 -2.10
C GLU A 24 12.47 0.86 -1.03
N GLN A 25 12.21 2.15 -0.85
CA GLN A 25 11.18 2.63 0.07
C GLN A 25 9.78 2.15 -0.35
N LEU A 26 9.46 2.23 -1.64
CA LEU A 26 8.19 1.74 -2.18
C LEU A 26 8.05 0.22 -1.99
N SER A 27 9.12 -0.53 -2.26
CA SER A 27 9.17 -1.98 -2.04
C SER A 27 8.96 -2.33 -0.57
N SER A 28 9.56 -1.56 0.34
CA SER A 28 9.47 -1.82 1.79
C SER A 28 8.04 -1.68 2.33
N ILE A 29 7.31 -0.67 1.87
CA ILE A 29 5.91 -0.44 2.28
C ILE A 29 4.99 -1.51 1.68
N ASN A 30 5.23 -1.93 0.43
CA ASN A 30 4.53 -3.06 -0.17
C ASN A 30 4.75 -4.35 0.62
N THR A 31 6.00 -4.65 1.00
CA THR A 31 6.33 -5.82 1.82
C THR A 31 5.63 -5.76 3.18
N ALA A 32 5.60 -4.60 3.84
CA ALA A 32 4.91 -4.44 5.11
C ALA A 32 3.41 -4.74 4.96
N LEU A 33 2.77 -4.17 3.94
CA LEU A 33 1.36 -4.40 3.63
C LEU A 33 1.05 -5.88 3.38
N THR A 34 1.82 -6.55 2.53
CA THR A 34 1.59 -7.97 2.20
C THR A 34 1.87 -8.88 3.40
N THR A 35 2.88 -8.54 4.21
CA THR A 35 3.24 -9.33 5.41
C THR A 35 2.12 -9.29 6.43
N ILE A 36 1.61 -8.11 6.77
CA ILE A 36 0.50 -7.98 7.73
C ILE A 36 -0.73 -8.72 7.21
N ASN A 37 -1.09 -8.49 5.94
CA ASN A 37 -2.25 -9.13 5.37
C ASN A 37 -2.11 -10.67 5.36
N GLN A 38 -0.93 -11.23 5.14
CA GLN A 38 -0.74 -12.68 5.17
C GLN A 38 -1.19 -13.33 6.49
N PHE A 39 -1.02 -12.65 7.63
CA PHE A 39 -1.42 -13.17 8.94
C PHE A 39 -2.86 -12.81 9.32
N GLU A 40 -3.38 -11.72 8.76
CA GLU A 40 -4.67 -11.12 9.14
C GLU A 40 -5.83 -11.48 8.22
N ASN A 41 -5.58 -12.24 7.17
CA ASN A 41 -6.52 -12.43 6.07
C ASN A 41 -7.44 -13.67 6.22
N LYS A 42 -7.85 -13.97 7.44
CA LYS A 42 -8.74 -15.09 7.79
C LYS A 42 -10.21 -14.76 7.50
N CYS A 43 -11.00 -15.75 7.05
CA CYS A 43 -12.42 -15.58 6.73
C CYS A 43 -13.28 -16.77 7.14
N THR A 44 -14.59 -16.55 7.32
CA THR A 44 -15.57 -17.63 7.47
C THR A 44 -16.38 -17.82 6.18
N THR A 45 -16.71 -16.72 5.50
CA THR A 45 -17.46 -16.71 4.24
C THR A 45 -16.81 -15.78 3.22
N SER A 46 -17.09 -15.96 1.93
CA SER A 46 -16.60 -15.02 0.89
C SER A 46 -17.09 -13.59 1.09
N SER A 47 -18.17 -13.37 1.84
CA SER A 47 -18.65 -12.03 2.18
C SER A 47 -17.72 -11.27 3.14
N ASP A 48 -16.82 -11.97 3.83
CA ASP A 48 -15.80 -11.38 4.70
C ASP A 48 -14.62 -10.82 3.90
N CYS A 49 -14.49 -11.22 2.64
CA CYS A 49 -13.35 -10.92 1.81
C CYS A 49 -13.63 -9.73 0.90
N LEU A 50 -12.74 -8.74 0.94
CA LEU A 50 -12.83 -7.52 0.13
C LEU A 50 -11.55 -7.31 -0.67
N THR A 51 -11.63 -6.44 -1.67
CA THR A 51 -10.51 -6.10 -2.55
C THR A 51 -10.26 -4.60 -2.51
N GLU A 52 -9.02 -4.20 -2.27
CA GLU A 52 -8.59 -2.80 -2.28
C GLU A 52 -7.49 -2.58 -3.34
N PRO A 53 -7.56 -1.52 -4.16
CA PRO A 53 -6.47 -1.16 -5.08
C PRO A 53 -5.20 -0.75 -4.33
N ILE A 54 -4.04 -1.17 -4.84
CA ILE A 54 -2.72 -0.82 -4.29
C ILE A 54 -1.75 -0.37 -5.37
N GLY A 55 -0.83 0.52 -4.99
CA GLY A 55 0.19 1.05 -5.90
C GLY A 55 -0.38 1.89 -7.03
N ALA A 56 0.50 2.34 -7.92
CA ALA A 56 0.12 3.18 -9.05
C ALA A 56 0.95 2.85 -10.28
N ARG A 57 0.28 2.67 -11.42
CA ARG A 57 0.95 2.53 -12.71
C ARG A 57 1.18 3.91 -13.31
N ALA A 58 2.27 4.06 -14.06
CA ALA A 58 2.58 5.31 -14.75
C ALA A 58 1.50 5.72 -15.76
N CYS A 59 0.84 4.74 -16.40
CA CYS A 59 -0.28 4.98 -17.31
C CYS A 59 -1.62 5.31 -16.62
N GLY A 60 -1.63 5.45 -15.29
CA GLY A 60 -2.84 5.57 -14.49
C GLY A 60 -3.43 4.23 -14.04
N GLY A 61 -4.32 4.28 -13.05
CA GLY A 61 -4.89 3.11 -12.39
C GLY A 61 -3.96 2.47 -11.34
N PRO A 62 -4.47 1.44 -10.62
CA PRO A 62 -3.72 0.78 -9.57
C PRO A 62 -2.59 -0.11 -10.14
N GLY A 63 -1.53 -0.28 -9.35
CA GLY A 63 -0.44 -1.25 -9.62
C GLY A 63 -0.90 -2.70 -9.48
N GLY A 64 -1.86 -2.94 -8.60
CA GLY A 64 -2.50 -4.23 -8.38
C GLY A 64 -3.62 -4.10 -7.37
N TYR A 65 -4.01 -5.23 -6.80
CA TYR A 65 -5.06 -5.28 -5.78
C TYR A 65 -4.58 -6.15 -4.62
N ILE A 66 -4.98 -5.77 -3.41
CA ILE A 66 -4.87 -6.63 -2.23
C ILE A 66 -6.25 -7.17 -1.89
N VAL A 67 -6.32 -8.48 -1.65
CA VAL A 67 -7.50 -9.12 -1.05
C VAL A 67 -7.26 -9.23 0.44
N TYR A 68 -8.20 -8.73 1.24
CA TYR A 68 -8.10 -8.68 2.68
C TYR A 68 -9.41 -9.12 3.34
N SER A 69 -9.34 -9.50 4.61
CA SER A 69 -10.51 -9.82 5.42
C SER A 69 -11.02 -8.57 6.13
N LYS A 70 -12.30 -8.25 5.94
CA LYS A 70 -12.98 -7.13 6.62
C LYS A 70 -13.18 -7.37 8.11
N THR A 71 -12.97 -8.58 8.60
CA THR A 71 -13.10 -8.96 10.01
C THR A 71 -11.77 -8.89 10.77
N SER A 72 -10.65 -8.61 10.09
CA SER A 72 -9.36 -8.39 10.75
C SER A 72 -9.39 -7.17 11.67
N SER A 73 -8.68 -7.24 12.81
CA SER A 73 -8.45 -6.08 13.67
C SER A 73 -7.51 -5.04 13.05
N TYR A 74 -6.85 -5.35 11.93
CA TYR A 74 -5.87 -4.49 11.26
C TYR A 74 -6.40 -3.85 9.98
N VAL A 75 -7.70 -3.93 9.70
CA VAL A 75 -8.32 -3.37 8.48
C VAL A 75 -7.93 -1.92 8.25
N GLU A 76 -8.02 -1.07 9.26
CA GLU A 76 -7.67 0.36 9.12
C GLU A 76 -6.19 0.55 8.74
N TYR A 77 -5.31 -0.28 9.29
CA TYR A 77 -3.88 -0.21 9.02
C TYR A 77 -3.55 -0.73 7.61
N ILE A 78 -4.17 -1.84 7.19
CA ILE A 78 -4.08 -2.39 5.83
C ILE A 78 -4.53 -1.33 4.80
N LEU A 79 -5.68 -0.69 5.01
CA LEU A 79 -6.19 0.35 4.11
C LEU A 79 -5.32 1.60 4.12
N SER A 80 -4.72 1.96 5.26
CA SER A 80 -3.78 3.09 5.36
C SER A 80 -2.50 2.82 4.57
N LEU A 81 -1.95 1.60 4.69
CA LEU A 81 -0.78 1.17 3.92
C LEU A 81 -1.10 1.09 2.42
N ALA A 82 -2.27 0.56 2.02
CA ALA A 82 -2.73 0.54 0.63
C ALA A 82 -2.76 1.95 0.00
N LYS A 83 -3.35 2.92 0.72
CA LYS A 83 -3.37 4.33 0.31
C LYS A 83 -1.96 4.93 0.24
N LEU A 84 -1.10 4.63 1.22
CA LEU A 84 0.27 5.12 1.27
C LEU A 84 1.08 4.59 0.08
N THR A 85 1.02 3.28 -0.20
CA THR A 85 1.65 2.68 -1.37
C THR A 85 1.20 3.36 -2.66
N THR A 86 -0.09 3.61 -2.81
CA THR A 86 -0.64 4.26 -4.00
C THR A 86 -0.11 5.68 -4.16
N LYS A 87 -0.09 6.45 -3.07
CA LYS A 87 0.44 7.82 -3.06
C LYS A 87 1.92 7.85 -3.46
N LEU A 88 2.74 7.02 -2.81
CA LEU A 88 4.18 6.99 -3.06
C LEU A 88 4.53 6.41 -4.43
N GLY A 89 3.75 5.46 -4.93
CA GLY A 89 3.91 4.95 -6.30
C GLY A 89 3.67 6.04 -7.35
N ARG A 90 2.66 6.89 -7.17
CA ARG A 90 2.43 8.04 -8.08
C ARG A 90 3.60 9.02 -8.04
N GLN A 91 4.02 9.41 -6.83
CA GLN A 91 5.15 10.32 -6.64
C GLN A 91 6.43 9.75 -7.28
N TYR A 92 6.72 8.46 -7.07
CA TYR A 92 7.86 7.78 -7.70
C TYR A 92 7.79 7.85 -9.23
N ASN A 93 6.63 7.54 -9.82
CA ASN A 93 6.45 7.58 -11.27
C ASN A 93 6.68 8.98 -11.85
N GLU A 94 6.16 10.02 -11.18
CA GLU A 94 6.32 11.42 -11.55
C GLU A 94 7.79 11.86 -11.46
N GLU A 95 8.46 11.59 -10.34
CA GLU A 95 9.85 12.02 -10.08
C GLU A 95 10.88 11.33 -10.99
N ASN A 96 10.56 10.16 -11.54
CA ASN A 96 11.44 9.34 -12.35
C ASN A 96 11.00 9.22 -13.81
N SER A 97 9.95 9.95 -14.22
CA SER A 97 9.42 9.92 -15.60
C SER A 97 9.17 8.49 -16.10
N VAL A 98 8.63 7.64 -15.23
CA VAL A 98 8.35 6.23 -15.55
C VAL A 98 7.27 6.19 -16.64
N ILE A 99 7.45 5.31 -17.63
CA ILE A 99 6.48 5.07 -18.70
C ILE A 99 5.99 3.63 -18.61
N SER A 100 4.71 3.41 -18.90
CA SER A 100 4.08 2.08 -18.90
C SER A 100 3.07 1.98 -20.04
N ILE A 101 2.78 0.76 -20.46
CA ILE A 101 1.68 0.47 -21.39
C ILE A 101 0.32 0.54 -20.66
N CYS A 102 -0.70 1.09 -21.33
CA CYS A 102 -2.05 1.20 -20.78
C CYS A 102 -2.82 -0.12 -20.93
N THR A 103 -2.68 -1.03 -19.97
CA THR A 103 -3.53 -2.23 -19.90
C THR A 103 -4.57 -2.08 -18.80
N LEU A 104 -5.82 -2.45 -19.06
CA LEU A 104 -6.87 -2.42 -18.06
C LEU A 104 -6.67 -3.57 -17.06
N ALA A 105 -6.42 -3.24 -15.80
CA ALA A 105 -6.35 -4.22 -14.73
C ALA A 105 -7.76 -4.52 -14.21
N LYS A 106 -8.24 -5.74 -14.46
CA LYS A 106 -9.52 -6.21 -13.92
C LYS A 106 -9.38 -6.38 -12.40
N GLN A 107 -10.33 -5.83 -11.65
CA GLN A 107 -10.43 -6.10 -10.22
C GLN A 107 -10.80 -7.58 -10.01
N PRO A 108 -10.04 -8.35 -9.21
CA PRO A 108 -10.36 -9.74 -8.95
C PRO A 108 -11.60 -9.87 -8.07
N ILE A 109 -12.21 -11.06 -8.08
CA ILE A 109 -13.26 -11.39 -7.11
C ILE A 109 -12.57 -11.91 -5.85
N ALA A 110 -12.94 -11.38 -4.68
CA ALA A 110 -12.45 -11.89 -3.40
C ALA A 110 -13.33 -13.05 -2.93
N VAL A 111 -12.70 -14.19 -2.61
CA VAL A 111 -13.40 -15.38 -2.11
C VAL A 111 -12.71 -15.94 -0.88
N CYS A 112 -13.48 -16.59 -0.01
CA CYS A 112 -12.93 -17.36 1.10
C CYS A 112 -12.57 -18.76 0.61
N ASP A 113 -11.29 -19.13 0.66
CA ASP A 113 -10.82 -20.43 0.19
C ASP A 113 -11.08 -21.55 1.22
N LYS A 114 -10.75 -22.78 0.82
CA LYS A 114 -10.87 -23.97 1.68
C LYS A 114 -9.98 -23.94 2.93
N ASN A 115 -8.98 -23.06 2.98
CA ASN A 115 -8.09 -22.88 4.12
C ASN A 115 -8.53 -21.74 5.04
N HIS A 116 -9.75 -21.21 4.83
CA HIS A 116 -10.30 -20.08 5.56
C HIS A 116 -9.46 -18.81 5.40
N MET A 117 -8.89 -18.60 4.21
CA MET A 117 -8.12 -17.41 3.84
C MET A 117 -8.82 -16.68 2.69
N CYS A 118 -8.86 -15.35 2.72
CA CYS A 118 -9.36 -14.62 1.56
C CYS A 118 -8.32 -14.64 0.44
N VAL A 119 -8.75 -14.99 -0.76
CA VAL A 119 -7.88 -15.05 -1.95
C VAL A 119 -8.55 -14.37 -3.13
N ALA A 120 -7.74 -13.94 -4.09
CA ALA A 120 -8.22 -13.44 -5.38
C ALA A 120 -8.60 -14.61 -6.30
N GLN A 121 -9.71 -14.47 -7.03
CA GLN A 121 -10.21 -15.42 -8.02
C GLN A 121 -10.50 -14.73 -9.35
#